data_AF-A0A9E1AV65-F1
#
_entry.id   AF-A0A9E1AV65-F1
#
_cell.length_a   1.000
_cell.length_b   1.000
_cell.length_c   1.000
_cell.angle_alpha   90.00
_cell.angle_beta   90.00
_cell.angle_gamma   90.00
#
_symmetry.space_group_name_H-M   'P 1'
#
loop_
_entity.id
_entity.type
_entity.pdbx_description
1 polymer ?
#
loop_
_entity_poly.entity_id
_entity_poly.type
_entity_poly.pdbx_seq_one_letter_code
_entity_poly.pdbx_strand_id
1 'polypeptide(L)'
;MQWIKVFTDIFANPKIKILLKERDGDTFFRVWIQLLTIAGQCMQEGKLMISENNPMTVHELATIIHKTDAKMENILNKLIHLEMLIYQKNTYIIKNWYKYQSIDKYEKILEQNRARQKRFRDKKKEESNVTQTSSNVEEENITEENKIENNRLEDDIKAGENGSGFKAIDF
;
A
#
# COMPACT_ATOMS: atom_id res chain seq x y z
N MET A 1 -15.90 17.54 -11.57
CA MET A 1 -14.43 17.45 -11.42
C MET A 1 -14.10 16.16 -10.68
N GLN A 2 -13.24 15.31 -11.23
CA GLN A 2 -12.70 14.13 -10.53
C GLN A 2 -11.40 14.55 -9.83
N TRP A 3 -11.21 14.11 -8.59
CA TRP A 3 -10.02 14.42 -7.79
C TRP A 3 -9.47 13.15 -7.15
N ILE A 4 -8.16 13.18 -6.87
CA ILE A 4 -7.47 12.20 -6.04
C ILE A 4 -6.83 12.93 -4.87
N LYS A 5 -6.80 12.30 -3.69
CA LYS A 5 -6.03 12.78 -2.54
C LYS A 5 -4.58 12.40 -2.71
N VAL A 6 -3.69 13.34 -2.44
CA VAL A 6 -2.26 13.07 -2.30
C VAL A 6 -1.89 13.39 -0.86
N PHE A 7 -1.22 12.46 -0.20
CA PHE A 7 -0.75 12.68 1.17
C PHE A 7 0.39 13.71 1.16
N THR A 8 0.38 14.64 2.12
CA THR A 8 1.41 15.68 2.24
C THR A 8 2.78 15.10 2.56
N ASP A 9 2.83 13.90 3.14
CA ASP A 9 4.02 13.13 3.47
C ASP A 9 4.39 12.09 2.38
N ILE A 10 3.91 12.24 1.14
CA ILE A 10 4.19 11.29 0.04
C ILE A 10 5.69 10.99 -0.13
N PHE A 11 6.56 11.98 0.09
CA PHE A 11 8.01 11.82 0.02
C PHE A 11 8.63 11.12 1.24
N ALA A 12 7.90 11.03 2.36
CA ALA A 12 8.31 10.25 3.52
C ALA A 12 8.14 8.74 3.28
N ASN A 13 7.22 8.35 2.38
CA ASN A 13 6.92 6.97 2.06
C ASN A 13 8.18 6.21 1.58
N PRO A 14 8.57 5.10 2.24
CA PRO A 14 9.75 4.32 1.88
C PRO A 14 9.76 3.83 0.42
N LYS A 15 8.59 3.48 -0.13
CA LYS A 15 8.46 3.01 -1.52
C LYS A 15 8.79 4.14 -2.51
N ILE A 16 8.32 5.36 -2.23
CA ILE A 16 8.65 6.55 -3.03
C ILE A 16 10.14 6.88 -2.93
N LYS A 17 10.73 6.79 -1.74
CA LYS A 17 12.18 6.98 -1.56
C LYS A 17 13.01 5.96 -2.34
N ILE A 18 12.57 4.69 -2.39
CA ILE A 18 13.23 3.65 -3.19
C ILE A 18 13.14 3.99 -4.68
N LEU A 19 11.96 4.38 -5.17
CA LEU A 19 11.80 4.79 -6.57
C LEU A 19 12.71 5.98 -6.93
N LEU A 20 12.78 6.99 -6.08
CA LEU A 20 13.59 8.20 -6.33
C LEU A 20 15.10 7.94 -6.32
N LYS A 21 15.57 6.83 -5.74
CA LYS A 21 17.00 6.44 -5.77
C LYS A 21 17.42 5.74 -7.06
N GLU A 22 16.48 5.29 -7.88
CA GLU A 22 16.79 4.69 -9.18
C GLU A 22 17.43 5.73 -10.12
N ARG A 23 18.20 5.26 -11.11
CA ARG A 23 18.82 6.15 -12.12
C ARG A 23 17.80 7.08 -12.79
N ASP A 24 16.57 6.60 -12.98
CA ASP A 24 15.45 7.33 -13.57
C ASP A 24 14.35 7.66 -12.54
N GLY A 25 14.72 7.94 -11.29
CA GLY A 25 13.79 8.05 -10.17
C GLY A 25 12.63 9.03 -10.40
N ASP A 26 12.90 10.20 -10.98
CA ASP A 26 11.87 11.19 -11.34
C ASP A 26 10.86 10.63 -12.35
N THR A 27 11.32 9.77 -13.27
CA THR A 27 10.42 9.12 -14.21
C THR A 27 9.54 8.10 -13.53
N PHE A 28 10.06 7.27 -12.61
CA PHE A 28 9.24 6.35 -11.83
C PHE A 28 8.18 7.11 -11.04
N PHE A 29 8.56 8.18 -10.35
CA PHE A 29 7.62 8.98 -9.56
C PHE A 29 6.56 9.65 -10.44
N ARG A 30 6.95 10.27 -11.55
CA ARG A 30 6.01 10.89 -12.49
C ARG A 30 5.01 9.86 -13.03
N VAL A 31 5.48 8.69 -13.46
CA VAL A 31 4.61 7.62 -13.95
C VAL A 31 3.65 7.15 -12.87
N TRP A 32 4.12 7.00 -11.62
CA TRP A 32 3.25 6.65 -10.51
C TRP A 32 2.09 7.65 -10.32
N ILE A 33 2.39 8.95 -10.32
CA ILE A 33 1.35 9.99 -10.24
C ILE A 33 0.40 9.92 -11.44
N GLN A 34 0.92 9.70 -12.66
CA GLN A 34 0.07 9.55 -13.86
C GLN A 34 -0.88 8.34 -13.75
N LEU A 35 -0.40 7.19 -13.25
CA LEU A 35 -1.26 6.03 -13.02
C LEU A 35 -2.38 6.32 -12.01
N LEU A 36 -2.08 7.03 -10.92
CA LEU A 36 -3.10 7.48 -9.96
C LEU A 36 -4.16 8.36 -10.62
N THR A 37 -3.76 9.27 -11.50
CA THR A 37 -4.71 10.13 -12.22
C THR A 37 -5.57 9.35 -13.21
N ILE A 38 -5.00 8.37 -13.93
CA ILE A 38 -5.74 7.50 -14.85
C ILE A 38 -6.79 6.71 -14.06
N ALA A 39 -6.40 6.05 -12.97
CA ALA A 39 -7.32 5.34 -12.10
C ALA A 39 -8.44 6.24 -11.54
N GLY A 40 -8.09 7.48 -11.20
CA GLY A 40 -9.05 8.50 -10.74
C GLY A 40 -10.09 8.88 -11.80
N GLN A 41 -9.69 8.85 -13.08
CA GLN A 41 -10.58 9.13 -14.20
C GLN A 41 -11.51 7.96 -14.52
N CYS A 42 -11.00 6.73 -14.43
CA CYS A 42 -11.78 5.53 -14.74
C CYS A 42 -12.94 5.29 -13.75
N MET A 43 -12.84 5.77 -12.50
CA MET A 43 -13.82 5.51 -11.42
C MET A 43 -14.08 4.01 -11.12
N GLN A 44 -13.20 3.11 -11.58
CA GLN A 44 -13.33 1.65 -11.45
C GLN A 44 -12.46 1.10 -10.30
N GLU A 45 -12.61 1.65 -9.09
CA GLU A 45 -11.93 1.16 -7.87
C GLU A 45 -10.40 1.00 -7.98
N GLY A 46 -9.74 1.89 -8.73
CA GLY A 46 -8.29 1.87 -8.88
C GLY A 46 -7.78 1.00 -10.04
N LYS A 47 -8.67 0.43 -10.85
CA LYS A 47 -8.31 -0.29 -12.09
C LYS A 47 -7.86 0.69 -13.17
N LEU A 48 -6.82 0.31 -13.90
CA LEU A 48 -6.35 1.03 -15.08
C LEU A 48 -7.09 0.51 -16.32
N MET A 49 -8.03 1.31 -16.82
CA MET A 49 -8.96 0.94 -17.90
C MET A 49 -9.02 2.04 -18.97
N ILE A 50 -8.98 1.69 -20.26
CA ILE A 50 -9.26 2.65 -21.35
C ILE A 50 -10.74 3.03 -21.39
N SER A 51 -11.58 2.03 -21.20
CA SER A 51 -13.04 2.15 -21.19
C SER A 51 -13.59 1.15 -20.17
N GLU A 52 -14.90 1.21 -19.90
CA GLU A 52 -15.55 0.46 -18.82
C GLU A 52 -15.20 -1.04 -18.78
N ASN A 53 -14.95 -1.66 -19.94
CA ASN A 53 -14.63 -3.09 -20.07
C ASN A 53 -13.28 -3.40 -20.74
N ASN A 54 -12.42 -2.40 -20.98
CA ASN A 54 -11.12 -2.61 -21.62
C ASN A 54 -9.95 -2.25 -20.69
N PRO A 55 -9.31 -3.25 -20.04
CA PRO A 55 -8.11 -3.03 -19.25
C PRO A 55 -6.96 -2.48 -20.08
N MET A 56 -6.19 -1.53 -19.53
CA MET A 56 -5.04 -0.99 -20.23
C MET A 56 -3.91 -2.01 -20.32
N THR A 57 -3.40 -2.21 -21.52
CA THR A 57 -2.18 -2.94 -21.81
C THR A 57 -0.94 -2.09 -21.54
N VAL A 58 0.24 -2.75 -21.48
CA VAL A 58 1.53 -2.05 -21.36
C VAL A 58 1.74 -1.06 -22.51
N HIS A 59 1.38 -1.46 -23.73
CA HIS A 59 1.54 -0.64 -24.93
C HIS A 59 0.70 0.66 -24.88
N GLU A 60 -0.55 0.55 -24.43
CA GLU A 60 -1.44 1.71 -24.30
C GLU A 60 -0.96 2.65 -23.20
N LEU A 61 -0.53 2.11 -22.06
CA LEU A 61 0.08 2.91 -20.99
C LEU A 61 1.36 3.61 -21.47
N ALA A 62 2.22 2.91 -22.21
CA ALA A 62 3.45 3.47 -22.77
C ALA A 62 3.13 4.62 -23.75
N THR A 63 2.11 4.45 -24.58
CA THR A 63 1.63 5.46 -25.54
C THR A 63 1.12 6.71 -24.81
N ILE A 64 0.25 6.54 -23.81
CA ILE A 64 -0.33 7.66 -23.02
C ILE A 64 0.75 8.41 -22.24
N ILE A 65 1.75 7.70 -21.72
CA ILE A 65 2.80 8.24 -20.83
C ILE A 65 4.03 8.71 -21.65
N HIS A 66 3.98 8.56 -22.96
CA HIS A 66 5.05 8.89 -23.91
C HIS A 66 6.38 8.23 -23.53
N LYS A 67 6.35 6.91 -23.35
CA LYS A 67 7.51 6.05 -23.05
C LYS A 67 7.55 4.87 -23.99
N THR A 68 8.71 4.22 -24.06
CA THR A 68 8.84 2.96 -24.78
C THR A 68 8.18 1.84 -23.99
N ASP A 69 7.66 0.84 -24.68
CA ASP A 69 7.00 -0.33 -24.07
C ASP A 69 7.94 -1.01 -23.06
N ALA A 70 9.21 -1.22 -23.42
CA ALA A 70 10.22 -1.78 -22.52
C ALA A 70 10.44 -0.95 -21.24
N LYS A 71 10.40 0.38 -21.35
CA LYS A 71 10.53 1.27 -20.18
C LYS A 71 9.27 1.24 -19.33
N MET A 72 8.10 1.20 -19.94
CA MET A 72 6.82 1.09 -19.23
C MET A 72 6.72 -0.24 -18.49
N GLU A 73 7.11 -1.34 -19.12
CA GLU A 73 7.13 -2.68 -18.54
C GLU A 73 8.06 -2.74 -17.31
N ASN A 74 9.26 -2.19 -17.41
CA ASN A 74 10.18 -2.05 -16.28
C ASN A 74 9.52 -1.29 -15.11
N ILE A 75 8.88 -0.16 -15.40
CA ILE A 75 8.20 0.65 -14.37
C ILE A 75 7.06 -0.13 -13.72
N LEU A 76 6.20 -0.79 -14.50
CA LEU A 76 5.09 -1.58 -13.97
C LEU A 76 5.59 -2.74 -13.11
N ASN A 77 6.62 -3.46 -13.56
CA ASN A 77 7.24 -4.53 -12.79
C ASN A 77 7.82 -4.04 -11.46
N LYS A 78 8.49 -2.88 -11.46
CA LYS A 78 9.00 -2.27 -10.22
C LYS A 78 7.88 -1.88 -9.27
N LEU A 79 6.80 -1.29 -9.78
CA LEU A 79 5.64 -0.92 -8.97
C LEU A 79 4.90 -2.14 -8.41
N ILE A 80 4.83 -3.25 -9.16
CA ILE A 80 4.30 -4.53 -8.67
C ILE A 80 5.22 -5.10 -7.58
N HIS A 81 6.54 -5.09 -7.80
CA HIS A 81 7.52 -5.56 -6.82
C HIS A 81 7.48 -4.77 -5.51
N LEU A 82 7.24 -3.45 -5.57
CA LEU A 82 7.02 -2.61 -4.39
C LEU A 82 5.59 -2.73 -3.83
N GLU A 83 4.76 -3.61 -4.38
CA GLU A 83 3.35 -3.79 -4.02
C GLU A 83 2.55 -2.48 -4.06
N MET A 84 2.84 -1.62 -5.02
CA MET A 84 2.07 -0.41 -5.32
C MET A 84 0.96 -0.70 -6.33
N LEU A 85 1.23 -1.65 -7.24
CA LEU A 85 0.29 -2.21 -8.19
C LEU A 85 0.04 -3.69 -7.93
N ILE A 86 -1.15 -4.14 -8.30
CA ILE A 86 -1.54 -5.55 -8.36
C ILE A 86 -1.89 -5.85 -9.82
N TYR A 87 -1.36 -6.93 -10.37
CA TYR A 87 -1.76 -7.43 -11.68
C TYR A 87 -2.63 -8.67 -11.52
N GLN A 88 -3.92 -8.56 -11.83
CA GLN A 88 -4.90 -9.65 -11.70
C GLN A 88 -5.90 -9.61 -12.85
N LYS A 89 -6.28 -10.79 -13.37
CA LYS A 89 -7.24 -10.91 -14.48
C LYS A 89 -6.92 -9.96 -15.65
N ASN A 90 -5.65 -9.94 -16.04
CA ASN A 90 -5.14 -9.09 -17.13
C ASN A 90 -5.37 -7.57 -16.92
N THR A 91 -5.49 -7.13 -15.67
CA THR A 91 -5.78 -5.75 -15.29
C THR A 91 -4.81 -5.29 -14.21
N TYR A 92 -4.27 -4.08 -14.38
CA TYR A 92 -3.47 -3.40 -13.37
C TYR A 92 -4.38 -2.64 -12.40
N ILE A 93 -4.15 -2.81 -11.10
CA ILE A 93 -4.97 -2.25 -10.02
C ILE A 93 -4.07 -1.55 -9.02
N ILE A 94 -4.42 -0.32 -8.65
CA ILE A 94 -3.72 0.44 -7.60
C ILE A 94 -4.03 -0.18 -6.23
N LYS A 95 -3.00 -0.69 -5.55
CA LYS A 95 -3.17 -1.25 -4.20
C LYS A 95 -3.60 -0.14 -3.24
N ASN A 96 -4.53 -0.47 -2.35
CA ASN A 96 -5.10 0.48 -1.38
C ASN A 96 -5.77 1.72 -2.00
N TRP A 97 -6.44 1.57 -3.16
CA TRP A 97 -7.11 2.68 -3.87
C TRP A 97 -8.01 3.55 -2.98
N TYR A 98 -8.68 2.95 -1.99
CA TYR A 98 -9.54 3.65 -1.04
C TYR A 98 -8.85 4.84 -0.35
N LYS A 99 -7.52 4.80 -0.16
CA LYS A 99 -6.73 5.90 0.41
C LYS A 99 -6.75 7.18 -0.43
N TYR A 100 -6.89 7.04 -1.75
CA TYR A 100 -6.83 8.15 -2.71
C TYR A 100 -8.21 8.77 -2.99
N GLN A 101 -9.32 8.03 -2.79
CA GLN A 101 -10.65 8.51 -3.20
C GLN A 101 -11.71 8.53 -2.08
N SER A 102 -11.59 7.74 -1.00
CA SER A 102 -12.68 7.57 -0.03
C SER A 102 -12.29 8.02 1.39
N ILE A 103 -12.98 9.04 1.92
CA ILE A 103 -12.86 9.48 3.33
C ILE A 103 -13.41 8.39 4.25
N ASP A 104 -14.68 8.06 4.08
CA ASP A 104 -15.43 7.23 5.03
C ASP A 104 -14.92 5.79 5.10
N LYS A 105 -14.55 5.20 3.96
CA LYS A 105 -14.00 3.84 3.95
C LYS A 105 -12.60 3.80 4.56
N TYR A 106 -11.78 4.82 4.32
CA TYR A 106 -10.44 4.88 4.89
C TYR A 106 -10.45 5.07 6.40
N GLU A 107 -11.24 6.04 6.90
CA GLU A 107 -11.40 6.30 8.33
C GLU A 107 -11.96 5.08 9.05
N LYS A 108 -12.97 4.42 8.47
CA LYS A 108 -13.54 3.18 9.02
C LYS A 108 -12.51 2.04 9.09
N ILE A 109 -11.68 1.88 8.06
CA ILE A 109 -10.60 0.87 8.07
C ILE A 109 -9.54 1.22 9.12
N LEU A 110 -9.15 2.49 9.23
CA LEU A 110 -8.20 2.94 10.26
C LEU A 110 -8.74 2.70 11.67
N GLU A 111 -10.00 3.03 11.90
CA GLU A 111 -10.67 2.84 13.19
C GLU A 111 -10.76 1.35 13.55
N GLN A 112 -11.13 0.50 12.58
CA GLN A 112 -11.11 -0.95 12.75
C GLN A 112 -9.71 -1.49 13.04
N ASN A 113 -8.67 -1.00 12.35
CA ASN A 113 -7.29 -1.40 12.59
C ASN A 113 -6.79 -0.97 13.96
N ARG A 114 -7.12 0.26 14.39
CA ARG A 114 -6.83 0.75 15.75
C ARG A 114 -7.52 -0.11 16.81
N ALA A 115 -8.78 -0.47 16.59
CA ALA A 115 -9.53 -1.34 17.50
C ALA A 115 -8.94 -2.77 17.56
N ARG A 116 -8.53 -3.34 16.42
CA ARG A 116 -7.84 -4.64 16.36
C ARG A 116 -6.51 -4.61 17.12
N GLN A 117 -5.68 -3.60 16.89
CA GLN A 117 -4.42 -3.46 17.63
C GLN A 117 -4.65 -3.27 19.13
N LYS A 118 -5.68 -2.51 19.54
CA LYS A 118 -6.02 -2.34 20.95
C LYS A 118 -6.41 -3.68 21.59
N ARG A 119 -7.31 -4.44 20.97
CA ARG A 119 -7.71 -5.78 21.43
C ARG A 119 -6.53 -6.74 21.54
N PHE A 120 -5.61 -6.70 20.56
CA PHE A 120 -4.39 -7.51 20.61
C PHE A 120 -3.48 -7.12 21.79
N ARG A 121 -3.28 -5.81 22.02
CA ARG A 121 -2.50 -5.30 23.16
C ARG A 121 -3.13 -5.67 24.51
N ASP A 122 -4.46 -5.60 24.61
CA ASP A 122 -5.20 -5.94 25.83
C ASP A 122 -5.13 -7.45 26.10
N LYS A 123 -5.33 -8.29 25.08
CA LYS A 123 -5.22 -9.76 25.19
C LYS A 123 -3.80 -10.19 25.58
N LYS A 124 -2.76 -9.58 24.99
CA LYS A 124 -1.36 -9.85 25.35
C LYS A 124 -1.02 -9.41 26.78
N LYS A 125 -1.66 -8.33 27.29
CA LYS A 125 -1.54 -7.92 28.70
C LYS A 125 -2.24 -8.90 29.64
N GLU A 126 -3.43 -9.38 29.29
CA GLU A 126 -4.14 -10.42 30.05
C GLU A 126 -3.35 -11.73 30.10
N GLU A 127 -2.81 -12.20 28.97
CA GLU A 127 -1.95 -13.39 28.90
C GLU A 127 -0.65 -13.20 29.72
N SER A 128 -0.09 -11.98 29.81
CA SER A 128 1.06 -11.70 30.68
C SER A 128 0.73 -11.62 32.17
N ASN A 129 -0.53 -11.33 32.51
CA ASN A 129 -1.02 -11.26 33.89
C ASN A 129 -1.49 -12.62 34.42
N VAL A 130 -1.72 -13.62 33.55
CA VAL A 130 -2.02 -15.00 33.94
C VAL A 130 -0.71 -15.80 33.97
N THR A 131 0.08 -15.60 35.03
CA THR A 131 1.10 -16.59 35.40
C THR A 131 0.48 -17.61 36.36
N GLN A 132 0.65 -18.89 36.00
CA GLN A 132 0.33 -20.12 36.73
C GLN A 132 -1.13 -20.58 36.65
N THR A 133 -1.41 -21.63 35.86
CA THR A 133 -1.52 -23.02 36.36
C THR A 133 -1.58 -24.02 35.17
N SER A 134 -0.70 -25.03 35.21
CA SER A 134 -0.80 -26.40 34.66
C SER A 134 -1.15 -26.74 33.19
N SER A 135 -0.22 -27.50 32.61
CA SER A 135 -0.36 -28.73 31.77
C SER A 135 -0.78 -28.67 30.28
N ASN A 136 0.21 -28.95 29.43
CA ASN A 136 0.27 -29.85 28.26
C ASN A 136 -0.91 -29.95 27.24
N VAL A 137 -0.52 -29.76 25.97
CA VAL A 137 -0.77 -30.57 24.75
C VAL A 137 -1.28 -29.73 23.56
N GLU A 138 -0.50 -29.78 22.46
CA GLU A 138 -0.84 -29.49 21.05
C GLU A 138 -1.23 -28.06 20.62
N GLU A 139 -0.24 -27.18 20.39
CA GLU A 139 -0.44 -25.87 19.72
C GLU A 139 0.71 -25.46 18.77
N GLU A 140 1.47 -26.41 18.21
CA GLU A 140 2.67 -26.05 17.42
C GLU A 140 2.40 -25.63 15.96
N ASN A 141 1.29 -26.02 15.33
CA ASN A 141 1.10 -25.76 13.89
C ASN A 141 0.31 -24.48 13.53
N ILE A 142 -0.53 -23.94 14.43
CA ILE A 142 -1.29 -22.70 14.17
C ILE A 142 -0.45 -21.44 14.47
N THR A 143 0.62 -21.60 15.24
CA THR A 143 1.41 -20.50 15.80
C THR A 143 2.46 -19.96 14.82
N GLU A 144 2.95 -20.80 13.88
CA GLU A 144 3.97 -20.40 12.91
C GLU A 144 3.41 -19.64 11.70
N GLU A 145 2.30 -20.09 11.10
CA GLU A 145 1.69 -19.37 9.96
C GLU A 145 1.19 -17.96 10.37
N ASN A 146 0.61 -17.85 11.57
CA ASN A 146 0.16 -16.56 12.12
C ASN A 146 1.33 -15.63 12.50
N LYS A 147 2.50 -16.17 12.88
CA LYS A 147 3.70 -15.34 13.13
C LYS A 147 4.24 -14.72 11.85
N ILE A 148 4.25 -15.46 10.74
CA ILE A 148 4.79 -15.01 9.46
C ILE A 148 3.91 -13.90 8.85
N GLU A 149 2.58 -14.04 8.93
CA GLU A 149 1.65 -13.02 8.43
C GLU A 149 1.66 -11.75 9.30
N ASN A 150 1.77 -11.89 10.64
CA ASN A 150 1.86 -10.75 11.55
C ASN A 150 3.17 -9.96 11.41
N ASN A 151 4.29 -10.61 11.13
CA ASN A 151 5.55 -9.90 10.89
C ASN A 151 5.49 -9.02 9.63
N ARG A 152 4.85 -9.51 8.55
CA ARG A 152 4.66 -8.74 7.31
C ARG A 152 3.75 -7.52 7.50
N LEU A 153 2.69 -7.67 8.30
CA LEU A 153 1.75 -6.58 8.61
C LEU A 153 2.35 -5.55 9.59
N GLU A 154 3.15 -5.98 10.56
CA GLU A 154 3.88 -5.07 11.44
C GLU A 154 4.95 -4.26 10.69
N ASP A 155 5.65 -4.86 9.72
CA ASP A 155 6.62 -4.14 8.89
C ASP A 155 5.96 -3.06 8.02
N ASP A 156 4.77 -3.35 7.45
CA ASP A 156 3.97 -2.38 6.71
C ASP A 156 3.48 -1.21 7.59
N ILE A 157 3.20 -1.47 8.88
CA ILE A 157 2.75 -0.45 9.85
C ILE A 157 3.95 0.38 10.36
N LYS A 158 5.07 -0.25 10.71
CA LYS A 158 6.30 0.43 11.16
C LYS A 158 6.92 1.28 10.03
N ALA A 159 6.82 0.84 8.79
CA ALA A 159 7.21 1.63 7.62
C ALA A 159 6.37 2.92 7.46
N GLY A 160 5.13 2.93 7.95
CA GLY A 160 4.26 4.11 7.99
C GLY A 160 4.47 5.00 9.22
N GLU A 161 4.75 4.43 10.40
CA GLU A 161 4.90 5.18 11.65
C GLU A 161 6.29 5.82 11.82
N ASN A 162 7.36 5.26 11.25
CA ASN A 162 8.72 5.84 11.32
C ASN A 162 8.90 7.14 10.48
N GLY A 163 7.85 7.61 9.81
CA GLY A 163 7.83 8.88 9.07
C GLY A 163 7.46 10.11 9.90
N SER A 164 6.91 9.96 11.11
CA SER A 164 6.41 11.09 11.92
C SER A 164 7.44 11.68 12.89
N GLY A 165 8.72 11.60 12.54
CA GLY A 165 9.81 12.19 13.32
C GLY A 165 9.96 13.69 13.09
N PHE A 166 8.97 14.51 13.47
CA PHE A 166 9.18 15.94 13.64
C PHE A 166 9.31 16.27 15.12
N LYS A 167 10.56 16.54 15.55
CA LYS A 167 10.79 17.43 16.69
C LYS A 167 10.34 18.82 16.25
N ALA A 168 9.51 19.45 17.08
CA ALA A 168 9.16 20.86 16.93
C ALA A 168 10.46 21.68 16.85
N ILE A 169 10.57 22.50 15.81
CA ILE A 169 11.52 23.62 15.76
C ILE A 169 10.62 24.85 15.78
N ASP A 170 10.64 25.54 16.90
CA ASP A 170 10.00 26.83 17.07
C ASP A 170 10.81 27.90 16.31
N PHE A 171 10.11 28.72 15.53
CA PHE A 171 10.58 30.03 15.08
C PHE A 171 9.58 31.08 15.53
#